data_AF-A0A967LDF0-F1
#
_entry.id   AF-A0A967LDF0-F1
#
_cell.length_a   1.000
_cell.length_b   1.000
_cell.length_c   1.000
_cell.angle_alpha   90.00
_cell.angle_beta   90.00
_cell.angle_gamma   90.00
#
_symmetry.space_group_name_H-M   'P 1'
#
loop_
_entity.id
_entity.type
_entity.pdbx_description
1 polymer ?
#
loop_
_entity_poly.entity_id
_entity_poly.type
_entity_poly.pdbx_seq_one_letter_code
_entity_poly.pdbx_strand_id
1 'polypeptide(L)'
;HSNRFDTRVQVSVNGGPPVEVLLPESNTWDWRHTHWRNTRVENLWLEPGTENTLSLTVEALRDLAIDEILVSTADDLAKAAPHRQVLSLEPADLDQLITFLRELDGSPYIPPVPAEPVVQVLPAPGQTDPFFSDTARFDIRFDRPIQGLETGDFVLSGSAAANELVLMEIDPGRLYRAEVGGHFLSGSITLQLPAGSVTASGTPVPASQVASIQFHSPYPEVDDLAPLSDEFSGASSLADWRRRAVDEGWGIDQLETWNIDQSRSGHMRLVPHGSG
;
A
#
# COMPACT_ATOMS: atom_id res chain seq x y z
N HIS A 1 -6.53 14.75 18.11
CA HIS A 1 -7.01 15.28 16.82
C HIS A 1 -6.20 16.52 16.47
N SER A 2 -5.23 16.36 15.58
CA SER A 2 -4.28 17.40 15.18
C SER A 2 -4.83 18.13 13.96
N ASN A 3 -5.25 19.38 14.14
CA ASN A 3 -5.52 20.29 13.04
C ASN A 3 -4.44 21.38 13.10
N ARG A 4 -3.29 21.09 12.48
CA ARG A 4 -2.20 22.05 12.30
C ARG A 4 -2.59 22.94 11.14
N PHE A 5 -2.94 24.19 11.42
CA PHE A 5 -3.34 25.14 10.40
C PHE A 5 -2.17 26.06 10.09
N ASP A 6 -1.70 26.03 8.84
CA ASP A 6 -0.79 27.05 8.31
C ASP A 6 -1.39 28.44 8.50
N THR A 7 -0.62 29.38 9.05
CA THR A 7 -1.07 30.78 9.16
C THR A 7 -0.78 31.48 7.85
N ARG A 8 -1.84 31.93 7.16
CA ARG A 8 -1.76 32.67 5.91
C ARG A 8 -1.77 34.17 6.18
N VAL A 9 -0.82 34.87 5.56
CA VAL A 9 -0.75 36.33 5.55
C VAL A 9 -0.83 36.81 4.12
N GLN A 10 -1.76 37.72 3.85
CA GLN A 10 -1.85 38.46 2.60
C GLN A 10 -1.06 39.75 2.74
N VAL A 11 -0.10 39.96 1.85
CA VAL A 11 0.74 41.16 1.83
C VAL A 11 0.47 41.94 0.56
N SER A 12 0.13 43.22 0.67
CA SER A 12 -0.10 44.11 -0.47
C SER A 12 0.66 45.41 -0.31
N VAL A 13 1.00 46.04 -1.44
CA VAL A 13 1.59 47.38 -1.52
C VAL A 13 0.59 48.32 -2.17
N ASN A 14 0.37 49.49 -1.58
CA ASN A 14 -0.48 50.57 -2.11
C ASN A 14 -1.90 50.12 -2.49
N GLY A 15 -2.45 49.10 -1.81
CA GLY A 15 -3.77 48.53 -2.14
C GLY A 15 -3.82 47.70 -3.44
N GLY A 16 -2.65 47.38 -4.01
CA GLY A 16 -2.51 46.48 -5.15
C GLY A 16 -2.83 45.01 -4.81
N PRO A 17 -2.73 44.10 -5.80
CA PRO A 17 -3.07 42.69 -5.60
C PRO A 17 -2.21 42.07 -4.49
N PRO A 18 -2.83 41.37 -3.51
CA PRO A 18 -2.08 40.76 -2.42
C PRO A 18 -1.31 39.52 -2.88
N VAL A 19 -0.11 39.34 -2.32
CA VAL A 19 0.67 38.11 -2.38
C VAL A 19 0.36 37.31 -1.11
N GLU A 20 -0.07 36.07 -1.28
CA GLU A 20 -0.30 35.15 -0.15
C GLU A 20 1.02 34.51 0.27
N VAL A 21 1.23 34.44 1.58
CA VAL A 21 2.42 33.90 2.20
C VAL A 21 2.03 32.97 3.34
N LEU A 22 2.58 31.75 3.31
CA LEU A 22 2.43 30.78 4.38
C LEU A 22 3.53 31.02 5.41
N LEU A 23 3.15 31.32 6.65
CA LEU A 23 4.11 31.44 7.74
C LEU A 23 4.53 30.05 8.21
N PRO A 24 5.83 29.83 8.49
CA PRO A 24 6.33 28.55 9.00
C PRO A 24 5.66 28.19 10.33
N GLU A 25 5.31 26.91 10.50
CA GLU A 25 4.67 26.41 11.74
C GLU A 25 5.47 26.82 12.99
N SER A 26 4.76 27.39 13.98
CA SER A 26 5.28 27.59 15.34
C SER A 26 4.83 26.41 16.21
N ASN A 27 5.80 25.75 16.85
CA ASN A 27 5.57 24.59 17.71
C ASN A 27 5.50 24.94 19.21
N THR A 28 5.32 26.21 19.55
CA THR A 28 5.34 26.69 20.95
C THR A 28 4.03 27.28 21.39
N TRP A 29 3.75 27.18 22.70
CA TRP A 29 2.56 27.77 23.31
C TRP A 29 2.53 29.30 23.10
N ASP A 30 1.43 29.72 22.50
CA ASP A 30 0.97 31.03 22.00
C ASP A 30 1.28 32.30 22.81
N TRP A 31 1.59 32.22 24.11
CA TRP A 31 1.73 33.43 24.96
C TRP A 31 3.17 33.97 25.10
N ARG A 32 4.18 33.32 24.51
CA ARG A 32 5.58 33.81 24.49
C ARG A 32 6.16 33.85 23.08
N HIS A 33 6.38 35.06 22.55
CA HIS A 33 7.10 35.31 21.29
C HIS A 33 8.62 35.13 21.47
N THR A 34 9.09 33.89 21.68
CA THR A 34 10.52 33.60 21.91
C THR A 34 11.20 32.88 20.74
N HIS A 35 10.43 32.46 19.73
CA HIS A 35 10.92 31.74 18.56
C HIS A 35 10.63 32.53 17.30
N TRP A 36 11.42 33.58 17.07
CA TRP A 36 11.33 34.42 15.88
C TRP A 36 11.77 33.63 14.64
N ARG A 37 11.01 33.79 13.55
CA ARG A 37 11.33 33.21 12.25
C ARG A 37 11.20 34.25 11.16
N ASN A 38 12.02 34.09 10.13
CA ASN A 38 11.96 34.96 8.97
C ASN A 38 11.10 34.32 7.88
N THR A 39 10.33 35.14 7.21
CA THR A 39 9.57 34.77 6.01
C THR A 39 9.89 35.77 4.92
N ARG A 40 10.10 35.26 3.71
CA ARG A 40 10.38 36.09 2.54
C ARG A 40 9.11 36.25 1.72
N VAL A 41 8.85 37.48 1.31
CA VAL A 41 7.75 37.82 0.40
C VAL A 41 8.36 38.41 -0.86
N GLU A 42 7.99 37.86 -2.01
CA GLU A 42 8.54 38.27 -3.31
C GLU A 42 7.42 38.80 -4.22
N ASN A 43 7.81 39.40 -5.35
CA ASN A 43 6.89 39.94 -6.35
C ASN A 43 5.98 41.07 -5.85
N LEU A 44 6.44 41.82 -4.84
CA LEU A 44 5.83 43.08 -4.42
C LEU A 44 6.55 44.25 -5.09
N TRP A 45 5.78 45.14 -5.70
CA TRP A 45 6.29 46.29 -6.43
C TRP A 45 6.06 47.55 -5.64
N LEU A 46 7.14 48.25 -5.27
CA LEU A 46 7.09 49.59 -4.71
C LEU A 46 7.05 50.61 -5.85
N GLU A 47 6.20 51.62 -5.71
CA GLU A 47 6.18 52.76 -6.64
C GLU A 47 7.35 53.72 -6.34
N PRO A 48 7.86 54.45 -7.35
CA PRO A 48 8.88 55.47 -7.12
C PRO A 48 8.38 56.57 -6.18
N GLY A 49 9.17 56.88 -5.15
CA GLY A 49 8.85 57.93 -4.18
C GLY A 49 9.04 57.48 -2.73
N THR A 50 8.73 58.37 -1.79
CA THR A 50 8.86 58.09 -0.35
C THR A 50 7.58 57.52 0.26
N GLU A 51 6.50 57.43 -0.52
CA GLU A 51 5.19 57.04 -0.04
C GLU A 51 4.80 55.70 -0.65
N ASN A 52 5.10 54.62 0.08
CA ASN A 52 4.56 53.30 -0.19
C ASN A 52 3.93 52.78 1.11
N THR A 53 2.73 52.21 1.01
CA THR A 53 2.03 51.60 2.14
C THR A 53 2.08 50.08 1.99
N LEU A 54 2.70 49.39 2.95
CA LEU A 54 2.66 47.94 3.04
C LEU A 54 1.52 47.53 3.98
N SER A 55 0.61 46.69 3.49
CA SER A 55 -0.52 46.17 4.27
C SER A 55 -0.37 44.65 4.44
N LEU A 56 -0.42 44.19 5.69
CA LEU A 56 -0.42 42.77 6.05
C LEU A 56 -1.78 42.41 6.65
N THR A 57 -2.46 41.44 6.07
CA THR A 57 -3.79 40.99 6.49
C THR A 57 -3.75 39.50 6.80
N VAL A 58 -4.27 39.12 7.97
CA VAL A 58 -4.36 37.73 8.43
C VAL A 58 -5.82 37.30 8.38
N GLU A 59 -6.11 36.13 7.79
CA GLU A 59 -7.49 35.68 7.55
C GLU A 59 -8.27 35.26 8.82
N ALA A 60 -7.64 35.24 10.00
CA ALA A 60 -8.30 34.92 11.27
C ALA A 60 -7.68 35.66 12.46
N LEU A 61 -8.43 35.77 13.56
CA LEU A 61 -8.01 36.32 14.86
C LEU A 61 -6.87 35.49 15.48
N ARG A 62 -5.66 35.59 14.93
CA ARG A 62 -4.44 35.01 15.47
C ARG A 62 -3.46 36.11 15.85
N ASP A 63 -2.73 35.87 16.93
CA ASP A 63 -1.67 36.76 17.38
C ASP A 63 -0.46 36.65 16.43
N LEU A 64 -0.32 37.62 15.53
CA LEU A 64 0.87 37.82 14.71
C LEU A 64 1.76 38.86 15.38
N ALA A 65 2.95 38.43 15.83
CA ALA A 65 3.99 39.35 16.27
C ALA A 65 5.01 39.57 15.14
N ILE A 66 5.36 40.83 14.92
CA ILE A 66 6.36 41.26 13.95
C ILE A 66 7.45 41.99 14.73
N ASP A 67 8.69 41.53 14.60
CA ASP A 67 9.85 42.21 15.17
C ASP A 67 10.44 43.19 14.14
N GLU A 68 10.79 42.67 12.96
CA GLU A 68 11.44 43.44 11.91
C GLU A 68 10.79 43.17 10.54
N ILE A 69 10.74 44.23 9.71
CA ILE A 69 10.47 44.13 8.28
C ILE A 69 11.67 44.69 7.54
N LEU A 70 12.37 43.81 6.83
CA LEU A 70 13.47 44.19 5.95
C LEU A 70 12.96 44.30 4.51
N VAL A 71 13.08 45.49 3.93
CA VAL A 71 12.76 45.74 2.51
C VAL A 71 14.07 45.81 1.72
N SER A 72 14.25 44.90 0.77
CA SER A 72 15.41 44.90 -0.13
C SER A 72 15.11 45.68 -1.40
N THR A 73 16.09 46.47 -1.86
CA THR A 73 16.01 47.18 -3.13
C THR A 73 16.35 46.29 -4.33
N ALA A 74 16.11 46.77 -5.55
CA ALA A 74 16.56 46.10 -6.77
C ALA A 74 18.09 45.91 -6.80
N ASP A 75 18.85 46.86 -6.25
CA ASP A 75 20.31 46.77 -6.16
C ASP A 75 20.76 45.71 -5.15
N ASP A 76 20.06 45.59 -4.02
CA ASP A 76 20.31 44.52 -3.04
C ASP A 76 19.99 43.14 -3.63
N LEU A 77 18.90 43.05 -4.40
CA LEU A 77 18.53 41.86 -5.15
C LEU A 77 19.57 41.50 -6.21
N ALA A 78 20.11 42.48 -6.93
CA ALA A 78 21.15 42.27 -7.94
C ALA A 78 22.46 41.80 -7.30
N LYS A 79 22.87 42.39 -6.16
CA LYS A 79 24.04 41.92 -5.39
C LYS A 79 23.84 40.51 -4.85
N ALA A 80 22.61 40.17 -4.46
CA ALA A 80 22.26 38.83 -3.97
C ALA A 80 22.05 37.82 -5.11
N ALA A 81 21.93 38.24 -6.38
CA ALA A 81 21.57 37.37 -7.50
C ALA A 81 22.47 36.11 -7.64
N PRO A 82 23.80 36.18 -7.45
CA PRO A 82 24.66 34.98 -7.48
C PRO A 82 24.27 33.95 -6.40
N HIS A 83 23.81 34.40 -5.23
CA HIS A 83 23.36 33.55 -4.14
C HIS A 83 21.91 33.08 -4.29
N ARG A 84 21.14 33.69 -5.21
CA ARG A 84 19.72 33.39 -5.45
C ARG A 84 19.48 32.42 -6.62
N GLN A 85 20.52 32.03 -7.35
CA GLN A 85 20.44 31.03 -8.43
C GLN A 85 19.87 29.68 -7.95
N VAL A 86 19.99 29.42 -6.65
CA VAL A 86 19.52 28.23 -5.96
C VAL A 86 17.98 28.19 -5.85
N LEU A 87 17.31 29.34 -5.87
CA LEU A 87 15.84 29.43 -5.73
C LEU A 87 15.08 28.93 -6.97
N SER A 88 15.75 28.85 -8.12
CA SER A 88 15.17 28.33 -9.37
C SER A 88 15.48 26.86 -9.62
N LEU A 89 16.19 26.18 -8.71
CA LEU A 89 16.48 24.76 -8.83
C LEU A 89 15.24 23.93 -8.48
N GLU A 90 15.04 22.81 -9.17
CA GLU A 90 14.09 21.81 -8.71
C GLU A 90 14.54 21.26 -7.33
N PRO A 91 13.60 20.79 -6.48
CA PRO A 91 13.95 20.28 -5.15
C PRO A 91 15.05 19.21 -5.16
N ALA A 92 15.07 18.33 -6.18
CA ALA A 92 16.10 17.32 -6.33
C ALA A 92 17.49 17.91 -6.65
N ASP A 93 17.55 18.94 -7.51
CA ASP A 93 18.80 19.62 -7.85
C ASP A 93 19.32 20.46 -6.68
N LEU A 94 18.41 21.05 -5.90
CA LEU A 94 18.73 21.74 -4.66
C LEU A 94 19.36 20.80 -3.64
N ASP A 95 18.77 19.62 -3.45
CA ASP A 95 19.30 18.59 -2.56
C ASP A 95 20.67 18.09 -3.02
N GLN A 96 20.87 17.92 -4.34
CA GLN A 96 22.18 17.57 -4.92
C GLN A 96 23.22 18.68 -4.72
N LEU A 97 22.85 19.95 -4.91
CA LEU A 97 23.75 21.08 -4.68
C LEU A 97 24.15 21.20 -3.20
N ILE A 98 23.19 21.09 -2.29
CA ILE A 98 23.45 21.09 -0.84
C ILE A 98 24.36 19.91 -0.47
N THR A 99 24.16 18.75 -1.11
CA THR A 99 25.01 17.57 -0.95
C THR A 99 26.44 17.86 -1.38
N PHE A 100 26.64 18.36 -2.59
CA PHE A 100 27.96 18.71 -3.11
C PHE A 100 28.68 19.77 -2.26
N LEU A 101 27.97 20.78 -1.77
CA LEU A 101 28.55 21.82 -0.91
C LEU A 101 28.99 21.27 0.46
N ARG A 102 28.25 20.30 1.02
CA ARG A 102 28.62 19.60 2.26
C ARG A 102 29.80 18.65 2.06
N GLU A 103 29.94 18.03 0.89
CA GLU A 103 31.13 17.24 0.56
C GLU A 103 32.39 18.11 0.54
N LEU A 104 32.30 19.36 0.07
CA LEU A 104 33.40 20.31 0.06
C LEU A 104 33.81 20.80 1.46
N ASP A 105 32.91 20.81 2.44
CA ASP A 105 33.18 21.30 3.81
C ASP A 105 33.77 20.24 4.76
N GLY A 106 33.91 18.99 4.30
CA GLY A 106 34.53 17.90 5.05
C GLY A 106 33.63 17.29 6.13
N SER A 107 32.36 17.68 6.23
CA SER A 107 31.37 16.99 7.05
C SER A 107 31.11 15.60 6.47
N PRO A 108 30.99 14.54 7.29
CA PRO A 108 30.64 13.23 6.78
C PRO A 108 29.27 13.30 6.10
N TYR A 109 29.25 13.05 4.79
CA TYR A 109 28.04 12.87 4.02
C TYR A 109 27.33 11.61 4.56
N ILE A 110 26.27 11.83 5.32
CA ILE A 110 25.26 10.80 5.55
C ILE A 110 24.19 11.08 4.47
N PRO A 111 24.16 10.31 3.36
CA PRO A 111 23.08 10.46 2.39
C PRO A 111 21.75 10.39 3.14
N PRO A 112 20.80 11.31 2.93
CA PRO A 112 19.42 10.96 3.22
C PRO A 112 19.14 9.70 2.40
N VAL A 113 18.77 8.62 3.09
CA VAL A 113 18.34 7.38 2.41
C VAL A 113 17.21 7.81 1.47
N PRO A 114 17.34 7.63 0.13
CA PRO A 114 16.29 8.00 -0.80
C PRO A 114 14.99 7.35 -0.32
N ALA A 115 13.92 8.13 -0.18
CA ALA A 115 12.65 7.59 0.27
C ALA A 115 12.21 6.48 -0.69
N GLU A 116 12.16 5.25 -0.17
CA GLU A 116 11.75 4.08 -0.95
C GLU A 116 10.36 4.33 -1.56
N PRO A 117 10.10 3.85 -2.78
CA PRO A 117 8.76 3.87 -3.35
C PRO A 117 7.78 3.17 -2.41
N VAL A 118 6.56 3.70 -2.31
CA VAL A 118 5.51 3.09 -1.47
C VAL A 118 4.43 2.52 -2.36
N VAL A 119 4.07 1.26 -2.10
CA VAL A 119 2.93 0.59 -2.72
C VAL A 119 1.95 0.14 -1.63
N GLN A 120 0.66 0.28 -1.93
CA GLN A 120 -0.42 -0.28 -1.13
C GLN A 120 -1.33 -1.12 -2.02
N VAL A 121 -1.56 -2.37 -1.64
CA VAL A 121 -2.56 -3.26 -2.22
C VAL A 121 -3.64 -3.50 -1.18
N LEU A 122 -4.87 -3.08 -1.45
CA LEU A 122 -5.98 -3.22 -0.49
C LEU A 122 -7.24 -3.69 -1.22
N PRO A 123 -8.15 -4.43 -0.57
CA PRO A 123 -9.47 -4.68 -1.13
C PRO A 123 -10.14 -3.35 -1.51
N ALA A 124 -10.70 -3.31 -2.72
CA ALA A 124 -11.42 -2.13 -3.19
C ALA A 124 -12.65 -1.87 -2.29
N PRO A 125 -13.00 -0.59 -2.05
CA PRO A 125 -14.12 -0.24 -1.18
C PRO A 125 -15.45 -0.77 -1.72
N GLY A 126 -16.37 -1.08 -0.81
CA GLY A 126 -17.71 -1.57 -1.15
C GLY A 126 -17.83 -3.10 -1.28
N GLN A 127 -16.74 -3.84 -1.07
CA GLN A 127 -16.81 -5.29 -0.91
C GLN A 127 -17.05 -5.63 0.56
N THR A 128 -18.05 -6.46 0.83
CA THR A 128 -18.24 -7.07 2.15
C THR A 128 -17.15 -8.10 2.40
N ASP A 129 -16.78 -8.34 3.66
CA ASP A 129 -15.89 -9.43 4.03
C ASP A 129 -16.66 -10.38 4.98
N PRO A 130 -17.07 -11.58 4.54
CA PRO A 130 -16.82 -12.15 3.23
C PRO A 130 -17.62 -11.52 2.08
N PHE A 131 -17.12 -11.67 0.85
CA PHE A 131 -17.81 -11.27 -0.39
C PHE A 131 -18.39 -12.50 -1.13
N PHE A 132 -19.40 -12.26 -1.96
CA PHE A 132 -20.20 -13.30 -2.63
C PHE A 132 -20.25 -13.15 -4.17
N SER A 133 -19.43 -12.26 -4.73
CA SER A 133 -19.41 -11.95 -6.16
C SER A 133 -18.44 -12.89 -6.91
N ASP A 134 -18.63 -13.06 -8.22
CA ASP A 134 -17.71 -13.79 -9.10
C ASP A 134 -16.41 -13.01 -9.37
N THR A 135 -16.31 -11.78 -8.87
CA THR A 135 -15.13 -10.93 -9.05
C THR A 135 -14.78 -10.22 -7.74
N ALA A 136 -13.56 -10.48 -7.25
CA ALA A 136 -12.92 -9.68 -6.21
C ALA A 136 -12.16 -8.52 -6.84
N ARG A 137 -12.07 -7.39 -6.13
CA ARG A 137 -11.38 -6.19 -6.59
C ARG A 137 -10.33 -5.75 -5.57
N PHE A 138 -9.14 -5.42 -6.03
CA PHE A 138 -8.08 -4.82 -5.22
C PHE A 138 -7.65 -3.50 -5.85
N ASP A 139 -7.56 -2.45 -5.04
CA ASP A 139 -6.97 -1.18 -5.45
C ASP A 139 -5.46 -1.23 -5.13
N ILE A 140 -4.64 -0.93 -6.14
CA ILE A 140 -3.18 -0.80 -6.01
C ILE A 140 -2.80 0.66 -6.15
N ARG A 141 -2.15 1.22 -5.14
CA ARG A 141 -1.76 2.63 -5.08
C ARG A 141 -0.26 2.78 -4.92
N PHE A 142 0.34 3.60 -5.77
CA PHE A 142 1.73 4.00 -5.66
C PHE A 142 1.83 5.48 -5.28
N ASP A 143 2.82 5.82 -4.45
CA ASP A 143 3.12 7.22 -4.10
C ASP A 143 3.74 8.03 -5.25
N ARG A 144 4.24 7.33 -6.27
CA ARG A 144 4.86 7.87 -7.48
C ARG A 144 4.58 7.00 -8.70
N PRO A 145 4.68 7.53 -9.93
CA PRO A 145 4.35 6.78 -11.14
C PRO A 145 5.24 5.54 -11.36
N ILE A 146 4.62 4.42 -11.69
CA ILE A 146 5.26 3.17 -12.14
C ILE A 146 5.07 3.01 -13.66
N GLN A 147 6.03 2.37 -14.31
CA GLN A 147 5.91 1.93 -15.69
C GLN A 147 6.05 0.42 -15.78
N GLY A 148 5.29 -0.20 -16.69
CA GLY A 148 5.42 -1.63 -17.00
C GLY A 148 4.79 -2.57 -15.98
N LEU A 149 3.91 -2.08 -15.09
CA LEU A 149 3.15 -2.95 -14.19
C LEU A 149 2.20 -3.84 -15.00
N GLU A 150 2.34 -5.15 -14.86
CA GLU A 150 1.54 -6.17 -15.51
C GLU A 150 1.03 -7.23 -14.53
N THR A 151 0.11 -8.08 -14.96
CA THR A 151 -0.50 -9.10 -14.10
C THR A 151 0.55 -10.13 -13.62
N GLY A 152 1.60 -10.36 -14.40
CA GLY A 152 2.70 -11.26 -14.06
C GLY A 152 3.57 -10.80 -12.88
N ASP A 153 3.47 -9.52 -12.51
CA ASP A 153 4.20 -8.96 -11.36
C ASP A 153 3.58 -9.35 -10.01
N PHE A 154 2.36 -9.90 -10.01
CA PHE A 154 1.64 -10.22 -8.78
C PHE A 154 1.70 -11.70 -8.44
N VAL A 155 1.71 -12.00 -7.13
CA VAL A 155 1.42 -13.32 -6.60
C VAL A 155 -0.05 -13.37 -6.21
N LEU A 156 -0.83 -14.14 -6.96
CA LEU A 156 -2.20 -14.52 -6.62
C LEU A 156 -2.19 -15.87 -5.89
N SER A 157 -2.79 -15.92 -4.71
CA SER A 157 -2.85 -17.13 -3.88
C SER A 157 -4.11 -17.17 -3.02
N GLY A 158 -4.15 -18.08 -2.04
CA GLY A 158 -5.28 -18.30 -1.14
C GLY A 158 -6.02 -19.61 -1.37
N SER A 159 -6.99 -19.91 -0.50
CA SER A 159 -7.72 -21.19 -0.51
C SER A 159 -8.97 -21.18 -1.40
N ALA A 160 -9.40 -20.02 -1.91
CA ALA A 160 -10.57 -19.91 -2.79
C ALA A 160 -10.32 -20.40 -4.24
N ALA A 161 -9.06 -20.79 -4.55
CA ALA A 161 -8.62 -21.30 -5.85
C ALA A 161 -8.84 -20.31 -7.03
N ALA A 162 -8.72 -19.00 -6.76
CA ALA A 162 -8.72 -17.98 -7.81
C ALA A 162 -7.55 -18.18 -8.80
N ASN A 163 -7.80 -17.98 -10.09
CA ASN A 163 -6.81 -18.19 -11.16
C ASN A 163 -6.84 -17.15 -12.28
N GLU A 164 -7.76 -16.19 -12.24
CA GLU A 164 -7.85 -15.10 -13.19
C GLU A 164 -7.48 -13.77 -12.52
N LEU A 165 -6.66 -12.98 -13.20
CA LEU A 165 -6.27 -11.64 -12.77
C LEU A 165 -6.29 -10.71 -13.99
N VAL A 166 -7.06 -9.65 -13.91
CA VAL A 166 -7.12 -8.57 -14.91
C VAL A 166 -6.72 -7.28 -14.23
N LEU A 167 -5.83 -6.52 -14.87
CA LEU A 167 -5.35 -5.24 -14.34
C LEU A 167 -5.89 -4.08 -15.19
N MET A 168 -6.52 -3.11 -14.53
CA MET A 168 -7.00 -1.87 -15.13
C MET A 168 -6.25 -0.68 -14.53
N GLU A 169 -5.73 0.19 -15.39
CA GLU A 169 -5.16 1.47 -14.95
C GLU A 169 -6.29 2.52 -14.81
N ILE A 170 -6.39 3.12 -13.62
CA ILE A 170 -7.38 4.15 -13.31
C ILE A 170 -6.75 5.54 -13.34
N ASP A 171 -5.57 5.68 -12.74
CA ASP A 171 -4.73 6.89 -12.80
C ASP A 171 -3.34 6.48 -13.30
N PRO A 172 -2.87 7.02 -14.44
CA PRO A 172 -1.63 6.62 -15.07
C PRO A 172 -0.45 6.51 -14.11
N GLY A 173 0.11 5.31 -13.99
CA GLY A 173 1.26 5.00 -13.14
C GLY A 173 0.98 4.97 -11.64
N ARG A 174 -0.19 5.39 -11.16
CA ARG A 174 -0.43 5.70 -9.72
C ARG A 174 -1.54 4.89 -9.09
N LEU A 175 -2.62 4.63 -9.81
CA LEU A 175 -3.77 3.87 -9.30
C LEU A 175 -4.18 2.82 -10.32
N TYR A 176 -4.18 1.57 -9.87
CA TYR A 176 -4.66 0.44 -10.65
C TYR A 176 -5.75 -0.28 -9.87
N ARG A 177 -6.59 -1.01 -10.60
CA ARG A 177 -7.53 -1.97 -10.06
C ARG A 177 -7.25 -3.34 -10.63
N ALA A 178 -6.97 -4.27 -9.75
CA ALA A 178 -6.94 -5.69 -10.07
C ALA A 178 -8.34 -6.27 -9.86
N GLU A 179 -8.88 -6.91 -10.90
CA GLU A 179 -10.07 -7.74 -10.84
C GLU A 179 -9.62 -9.21 -10.83
N VAL A 180 -10.01 -9.93 -9.78
CA VAL A 180 -9.64 -11.33 -9.55
C VAL A 180 -10.89 -12.20 -9.71
N GLY A 181 -10.76 -13.26 -10.52
CA GLY A 181 -11.84 -14.19 -10.83
C GLY A 181 -11.39 -15.65 -10.79
N GLY A 182 -12.31 -16.52 -11.22
CA GLY A 182 -12.08 -17.97 -11.29
C GLY A 182 -12.03 -18.68 -9.94
N HIS A 183 -12.40 -18.02 -8.84
CA HIS A 183 -12.57 -18.64 -7.52
C HIS A 183 -13.88 -19.42 -7.42
N PHE A 184 -13.83 -20.58 -6.77
CA PHE A 184 -15.00 -21.48 -6.64
C PHE A 184 -15.14 -22.12 -5.25
N LEU A 185 -14.05 -22.20 -4.48
CA LEU A 185 -14.07 -22.70 -3.10
C LEU A 185 -14.26 -21.56 -2.12
N SER A 186 -14.98 -21.79 -1.03
CA SER A 186 -15.00 -20.79 0.05
C SER A 186 -13.60 -20.67 0.66
N GLY A 187 -13.12 -19.44 0.87
CA GLY A 187 -11.76 -19.26 1.34
C GLY A 187 -11.17 -17.88 1.11
N SER A 188 -9.86 -17.77 1.35
CA SER A 188 -9.15 -16.52 1.09
C SER A 188 -8.79 -16.36 -0.38
N ILE A 189 -8.86 -15.12 -0.85
CA ILE A 189 -8.15 -14.65 -2.05
C ILE A 189 -7.08 -13.69 -1.57
N THR A 190 -5.82 -13.94 -1.91
CA THR A 190 -4.71 -13.06 -1.56
C THR A 190 -3.98 -12.55 -2.79
N LEU A 191 -3.61 -11.26 -2.74
CA LEU A 191 -2.85 -10.60 -3.79
C LEU A 191 -1.69 -9.83 -3.16
N GLN A 192 -0.48 -10.05 -3.70
CA GLN A 192 0.72 -9.33 -3.27
C GLN A 192 1.56 -8.93 -4.48
N LEU A 193 2.13 -7.73 -4.43
CA LEU A 193 3.23 -7.33 -5.30
C LEU A 193 4.55 -7.67 -4.58
N PRO A 194 5.34 -8.66 -5.04
CA PRO A 194 6.65 -8.96 -4.46
C PRO A 194 7.64 -7.81 -4.64
N ALA A 195 8.64 -7.75 -3.76
CA ALA A 195 9.69 -6.73 -3.84
C ALA A 195 10.46 -6.84 -5.17
N GLY A 196 10.68 -5.69 -5.80
CA GLY A 196 11.48 -5.57 -7.03
C GLY A 196 10.80 -6.05 -8.30
N SER A 197 9.52 -6.40 -8.27
CA SER A 197 8.76 -6.76 -9.48
C SER A 197 8.65 -5.60 -10.46
N VAL A 198 8.58 -4.37 -9.92
CA VAL A 198 8.56 -3.12 -10.70
C VAL A 198 9.53 -2.10 -10.12
N THR A 199 9.82 -1.07 -10.90
CA THR A 199 10.67 0.06 -10.47
C THR A 199 9.94 1.39 -10.61
N ALA A 200 10.26 2.33 -9.71
CA ALA A 200 9.86 3.71 -9.79
C ALA A 200 11.11 4.58 -10.01
N SER A 201 11.22 5.24 -11.17
CA SER A 201 12.39 6.06 -11.53
C SER A 201 13.73 5.32 -11.35
N GLY A 202 13.76 4.02 -11.65
CA GLY A 202 14.94 3.16 -11.51
C GLY A 202 15.14 2.54 -10.12
N THR A 203 14.33 2.88 -9.12
CA THR A 203 14.39 2.28 -7.78
C THR A 203 13.40 1.12 -7.66
N PRO A 204 13.83 -0.09 -7.25
CA PRO A 204 12.92 -1.21 -6.99
C PRO A 204 11.85 -0.86 -5.95
N VAL A 205 10.60 -1.22 -6.22
CA VAL A 205 9.51 -1.04 -5.26
C VAL A 205 9.58 -2.16 -4.21
N PRO A 206 9.49 -1.86 -2.90
CA PRO A 206 9.38 -2.87 -1.84
C PRO A 206 8.15 -3.76 -2.01
N ALA A 207 8.13 -4.91 -1.32
CA ALA A 207 6.95 -5.76 -1.33
C ALA A 207 5.75 -5.02 -0.73
N SER A 208 4.57 -5.17 -1.35
CA SER A 208 3.34 -4.74 -0.71
C SER A 208 3.00 -5.64 0.49
N GLN A 209 2.08 -5.18 1.33
CA GLN A 209 1.31 -6.09 2.18
C GLN A 209 0.63 -7.16 1.34
N VAL A 210 0.35 -8.31 1.96
CA VAL A 210 -0.55 -9.32 1.40
C VAL A 210 -1.97 -8.81 1.62
N ALA A 211 -2.63 -8.36 0.56
CA ALA A 211 -4.05 -8.06 0.63
C ALA A 211 -4.83 -9.37 0.68
N SER A 212 -5.87 -9.42 1.50
CA SER A 212 -6.72 -10.60 1.63
C SER A 212 -8.18 -10.17 1.68
N ILE A 213 -9.05 -10.97 1.07
CA ILE A 213 -10.50 -10.89 1.23
C ILE A 213 -11.06 -12.32 1.34
N GLN A 214 -12.09 -12.55 2.17
CA GLN A 214 -12.74 -13.86 2.27
C GLN A 214 -13.84 -13.97 1.22
N PHE A 215 -13.74 -14.96 0.34
CA PHE A 215 -14.81 -15.37 -0.54
C PHE A 215 -15.68 -16.42 0.16
N HIS A 216 -17.00 -16.26 0.06
CA HIS A 216 -17.95 -17.30 0.42
C HIS A 216 -18.66 -17.79 -0.84
N SER A 217 -18.43 -19.05 -1.18
CA SER A 217 -19.10 -19.67 -2.32
C SER A 217 -20.61 -19.76 -2.05
N PRO A 218 -21.48 -19.26 -2.94
CA PRO A 218 -22.93 -19.45 -2.80
C PRO A 218 -23.34 -20.91 -3.00
N TYR A 219 -22.44 -21.74 -3.53
CA TYR A 219 -22.63 -23.18 -3.66
C TYR A 219 -22.11 -23.84 -2.37
N PRO A 220 -22.96 -24.57 -1.63
CA PRO A 220 -22.46 -25.35 -0.51
C PRO A 220 -21.41 -26.34 -1.04
N GLU A 221 -20.29 -26.46 -0.32
CA GLU A 221 -19.40 -27.61 -0.49
C GLU A 221 -20.20 -28.84 -0.07
N VAL A 222 -20.94 -29.41 -1.02
CA VAL A 222 -21.50 -30.74 -0.86
C VAL A 222 -20.30 -31.65 -0.95
N ASP A 223 -19.86 -32.16 0.19
CA ASP A 223 -19.05 -33.37 0.22
C ASP A 223 -19.92 -34.50 -0.34
N ASP A 224 -19.98 -34.58 -1.66
CA ASP A 224 -20.74 -35.57 -2.42
C ASP A 224 -20.12 -36.97 -2.30
N LEU A 225 -18.91 -37.03 -1.73
CA LEU A 225 -18.22 -38.25 -1.33
C LEU A 225 -18.49 -38.63 0.13
N ALA A 226 -18.97 -37.74 1.00
CA ALA A 226 -19.36 -38.09 2.37
C ALA A 226 -20.36 -39.26 2.44
N PRO A 227 -21.37 -39.37 1.55
CA PRO A 227 -22.24 -40.55 1.52
C PRO A 227 -21.56 -41.82 1.01
N LEU A 228 -20.42 -41.69 0.31
CA LEU A 228 -19.65 -42.79 -0.28
C LEU A 228 -18.46 -43.21 0.60
N SER A 229 -18.00 -42.35 1.52
CA SER A 229 -17.01 -42.70 2.53
C SER A 229 -17.68 -43.52 3.62
N ASP A 230 -17.09 -44.66 3.96
CA ASP A 230 -17.56 -45.47 5.06
C ASP A 230 -16.85 -45.15 6.39
N GLU A 231 -15.78 -44.35 6.35
CA GLU A 231 -14.87 -43.90 7.46
C GLU A 231 -14.46 -45.02 8.45
N PHE A 232 -14.78 -46.28 8.14
CA PHE A 232 -14.73 -47.47 9.01
C PHE A 232 -15.24 -47.25 10.44
N SER A 233 -16.10 -46.27 10.67
CA SER A 233 -16.52 -45.83 12.02
C SER A 233 -17.81 -46.49 12.51
N GLY A 234 -18.50 -47.23 11.64
CA GLY A 234 -19.76 -47.92 11.94
C GLY A 234 -19.84 -49.33 11.32
N ALA A 235 -20.44 -50.26 12.08
CA ALA A 235 -20.62 -51.66 11.68
C ALA A 235 -21.51 -51.88 10.44
N SER A 236 -22.34 -50.90 10.08
CA SER A 236 -23.41 -51.05 9.09
C SER A 236 -22.94 -51.05 7.65
N SER A 237 -21.88 -50.32 7.31
CA SER A 237 -21.28 -50.24 5.95
C SER A 237 -20.17 -51.28 5.73
N LEU A 238 -19.65 -51.84 6.82
CA LEU A 238 -18.57 -52.82 6.81
C LEU A 238 -18.90 -54.08 6.00
N ALA A 239 -20.18 -54.46 5.88
CA ALA A 239 -20.63 -55.60 5.07
C ALA A 239 -20.68 -55.32 3.56
N ASP A 240 -20.61 -54.06 3.13
CA ASP A 240 -20.62 -53.67 1.71
C ASP A 240 -19.26 -53.89 1.03
N TRP A 241 -18.21 -54.14 1.83
CA TRP A 241 -16.86 -54.42 1.36
C TRP A 241 -16.75 -55.83 0.79
N ARG A 242 -16.60 -55.91 -0.53
CA ARG A 242 -16.41 -57.18 -1.24
C ARG A 242 -14.96 -57.55 -1.42
N ARG A 243 -14.69 -58.85 -1.39
CA ARG A 243 -13.37 -59.39 -1.65
C ARG A 243 -13.18 -59.56 -3.15
N ARG A 244 -12.43 -58.65 -3.78
CA ARG A 244 -12.14 -58.70 -5.22
C ARG A 244 -11.56 -60.06 -5.65
N ALA A 245 -10.69 -60.67 -4.84
CA ALA A 245 -10.12 -61.99 -5.12
C ALA A 245 -11.17 -63.12 -5.21
N VAL A 246 -12.29 -62.99 -4.49
CA VAL A 246 -13.41 -63.94 -4.50
C VAL A 246 -14.37 -63.60 -5.63
N ASP A 247 -14.72 -62.32 -5.79
CA ASP A 247 -15.70 -61.85 -6.77
C ASP A 247 -15.20 -61.98 -8.21
N GLU A 248 -13.93 -61.69 -8.47
CA GLU A 248 -13.34 -61.77 -9.81
C GLU A 248 -12.66 -63.13 -10.08
N GLY A 249 -12.69 -64.06 -9.11
CA GLY A 249 -12.28 -65.46 -9.31
C GLY A 249 -10.78 -65.68 -9.54
N TRP A 250 -9.93 -64.71 -9.23
CA TRP A 250 -8.47 -64.80 -9.47
C TRP A 250 -7.76 -65.88 -8.63
N GLY A 251 -8.40 -66.42 -7.59
CA GLY A 251 -7.87 -67.53 -6.81
C GLY A 251 -6.60 -67.21 -5.99
N ILE A 252 -6.25 -65.93 -5.90
CA ILE A 252 -5.07 -65.44 -5.17
C ILE A 252 -5.57 -64.64 -3.97
N ASP A 253 -5.83 -65.34 -2.87
CA ASP A 253 -6.13 -64.72 -1.59
C ASP A 253 -4.83 -64.39 -0.86
N GLN A 254 -4.56 -63.09 -0.64
CA GLN A 254 -3.39 -62.63 0.09
C GLN A 254 -3.68 -62.36 1.56
N LEU A 255 -4.90 -62.59 2.03
CA LEU A 255 -5.34 -62.36 3.41
C LEU A 255 -5.58 -63.68 4.15
N GLU A 256 -4.76 -63.92 5.17
CA GLU A 256 -4.92 -65.03 6.11
C GLU A 256 -6.11 -64.80 7.07
N THR A 257 -6.30 -63.56 7.53
CA THR A 257 -7.46 -63.21 8.38
C THR A 257 -8.26 -62.09 7.73
N TRP A 258 -9.56 -62.32 7.63
CA TRP A 258 -10.57 -61.33 7.27
C TRP A 258 -11.66 -61.35 8.33
N ASN A 259 -11.59 -60.41 9.27
CA ASN A 259 -12.57 -60.26 10.34
C ASN A 259 -13.13 -58.84 10.27
N ILE A 260 -14.38 -58.73 9.85
CA ILE A 260 -15.12 -57.48 9.76
C ILE A 260 -16.28 -57.57 10.75
N ASP A 261 -16.32 -56.71 11.76
CA ASP A 261 -17.41 -56.59 12.74
C ASP A 261 -17.71 -57.86 13.57
N GLN A 262 -16.97 -58.95 13.34
CA GLN A 262 -17.25 -60.26 13.93
C GLN A 262 -16.64 -60.43 15.33
N SER A 263 -15.38 -60.02 15.50
CA SER A 263 -14.67 -60.14 16.78
C SER A 263 -14.91 -58.95 17.71
N ARG A 264 -15.25 -57.79 17.14
CA ARG A 264 -15.51 -56.54 17.84
C ARG A 264 -16.33 -55.65 16.92
N SER A 265 -17.41 -55.08 17.45
CA SER A 265 -18.26 -54.21 16.63
C SER A 265 -17.54 -52.93 16.21
N GLY A 266 -17.71 -52.51 14.96
CA GLY A 266 -17.05 -51.36 14.34
C GLY A 266 -15.56 -51.58 14.09
N HIS A 267 -15.09 -52.83 13.99
CA HIS A 267 -13.68 -53.13 13.83
C HIS A 267 -13.41 -54.01 12.60
N MET A 268 -12.40 -53.62 11.82
CA MET A 268 -11.84 -54.45 10.75
C MET A 268 -10.44 -54.93 11.14
N ARG A 269 -10.20 -56.24 11.06
CA ARG A 269 -8.88 -56.86 11.20
C ARG A 269 -8.54 -57.61 9.92
N LEU A 270 -7.46 -57.18 9.28
CA LEU A 270 -6.88 -57.82 8.11
C LEU A 270 -5.49 -58.34 8.47
N VAL A 271 -5.21 -59.61 8.22
CA VAL A 271 -3.87 -60.19 8.38
C VAL A 271 -3.45 -60.75 7.02
N PRO A 272 -2.36 -60.24 6.41
CA PRO A 272 -1.84 -60.82 5.18
C PRO A 272 -1.17 -62.17 5.48
N HIS A 273 -1.07 -63.04 4.47
CA HIS A 273 -0.21 -64.21 4.58
C HIS A 273 1.25 -63.77 4.78
N GLY A 274 1.92 -64.32 5.79
CA GLY A 274 3.36 -64.16 5.95
C GLY A 274 4.12 -64.87 4.83
N SER A 275 5.20 -64.27 4.33
CA SER A 275 6.11 -64.95 3.40
C SER A 275 6.85 -66.06 4.17
N GLY A 276 6.36 -67.29 4.04
CA GLY A 276 7.08 -68.51 4.46
C GLY A 276 8.19 -68.87 3.49
#